data_AF-A0A8T5R845-F1
#
_entry.id   AF-A0A8T5R845-F1
#
_cell.length_a   1.000
_cell.length_b   1.000
_cell.length_c   1.000
_cell.angle_alpha   90.00
_cell.angle_beta   90.00
_cell.angle_gamma   90.00
#
_symmetry.space_group_name_H-M   'P 1'
#
loop_
_entity.id
_entity.type
_entity.pdbx_description
1 polymer ?
#
loop_
_entity_poly.entity_id
_entity_poly.type
_entity_poly.pdbx_seq_one_letter_code
_entity_poly.pdbx_strand_id
1 'polypeptide(L)' 'MEKGQQTICVEACPMYALDVGTMEQLQEKYGNIVEAEGFLNNDKIKPSIIFKPKRTK' A
#
# COMPACT_ATOMS: atom_id res chain seq x y z
N MET A 1 -1.12 -9.73 14.12
CA MET A 1 0.10 -8.91 14.28
C MET A 1 0.33 -8.76 15.76
N GLU A 2 1.22 -9.58 16.31
CA GLU A 2 1.58 -9.49 17.72
C GLU A 2 2.70 -8.44 17.80
N LYS A 3 2.43 -7.31 18.47
CA LYS A 3 3.39 -6.25 18.83
C LYS A 3 3.87 -5.25 17.76
N GLY A 4 2.99 -4.57 17.03
CA GLY A 4 3.33 -3.26 16.40
C GLY A 4 4.59 -3.22 15.53
N GLN A 5 5.10 -4.38 15.12
CA GLN A 5 6.30 -4.54 14.31
C GLN A 5 5.86 -4.42 12.87
N GLN A 6 6.53 -3.54 12.14
CA GLN A 6 6.33 -3.42 10.71
C GLN A 6 6.72 -4.77 10.07
N THR A 7 6.10 -5.11 8.96
CA THR A 7 6.41 -6.38 8.30
C THR A 7 7.87 -6.36 7.85
N ILE A 8 8.53 -7.51 7.85
CA ILE A 8 9.94 -7.60 7.44
C ILE A 8 10.19 -6.98 6.06
N CYS A 9 9.22 -7.07 5.15
CA CYS A 9 9.30 -6.43 3.83
C CYS A 9 9.29 -4.89 3.88
N VAL A 10 8.60 -4.30 4.87
CA VAL A 10 8.57 -2.85 5.10
C VAL A 10 9.86 -2.40 5.79
N GLU A 11 10.30 -3.09 6.83
CA GLU A 11 11.55 -2.75 7.53
C GLU A 11 12.78 -2.93 6.64
N ALA A 12 12.78 -3.96 5.80
CA ALA A 12 13.87 -4.23 4.88
C ALA A 12 13.82 -3.35 3.61
N CYS A 13 12.81 -2.52 3.40
CA CYS A 13 12.70 -1.69 2.19
C CYS A 13 13.66 -0.49 2.28
N PRO A 14 14.80 -0.49 1.57
CA PRO A 14 15.77 0.61 1.69
C PRO A 14 15.24 1.94 1.17
N MET A 15 14.23 1.88 0.29
CA MET A 15 13.62 3.05 -0.35
C MET A 15 12.40 3.58 0.43
N TYR A 16 12.00 2.92 1.53
CA TYR A 16 10.78 3.24 2.28
C TYR A 16 9.54 3.36 1.37
N ALA A 17 9.47 2.51 0.35
CA ALA A 17 8.40 2.50 -0.65
C ALA A 17 7.20 1.63 -0.24
N LEU A 18 7.37 0.79 0.77
CA LEU A 18 6.35 -0.10 1.32
C LEU A 18 5.93 0.40 2.69
N ASP A 19 4.64 0.48 2.93
CA ASP A 19 4.06 0.90 4.21
C ASP A 19 2.95 -0.08 4.61
N VAL A 20 2.79 -0.30 5.91
CA VAL A 20 1.75 -1.17 6.46
C VAL A 20 1.05 -0.47 7.61
N GLY A 21 -0.28 -0.52 7.61
CA GLY A 21 -1.14 0.16 8.58
C GLY A 21 -2.59 -0.23 8.36
N THR A 22 -3.50 0.49 9.03
CA THR A 22 -4.93 0.31 8.75
C THR A 22 -5.29 0.92 7.40
N MET A 23 -6.33 0.39 6.75
CA MET A 23 -6.78 0.89 5.44
C MET A 23 -7.10 2.39 5.51
N GLU A 24 -7.75 2.83 6.59
CA GLU A 24 -8.10 4.25 6.80
C GLU A 24 -6.86 5.16 6.83
N GLN A 25 -5.81 4.74 7.56
CA GLN A 25 -4.55 5.50 7.65
C GLN A 25 -3.81 5.54 6.31
N LEU A 26 -3.76 4.41 5.61
CA LEU A 26 -3.13 4.32 4.29
C LEU A 26 -3.91 5.15 3.27
N GLN A 27 -5.24 5.13 3.32
CA GLN A 27 -6.12 5.92 2.45
C GLN A 27 -5.98 7.42 2.70
N GLU A 28 -5.84 7.85 3.96
CA GLU A 28 -5.61 9.26 4.28
C GLU A 28 -4.24 9.76 3.78
N LYS A 29 -3.19 8.94 3.93
CA LYS A 29 -1.82 9.30 3.49
C LYS A 29 -1.61 9.22 1.97
N TYR A 30 -2.18 8.20 1.34
CA TYR A 30 -1.85 7.80 -0.03
C TYR A 30 -3.03 7.89 -1.00
N GLY A 31 -4.24 8.14 -0.51
CA GLY A 31 -5.47 8.12 -1.29
C GLY A 31 -6.05 6.72 -1.44
N ASN A 32 -7.11 6.58 -2.23
CA ASN A 32 -7.79 5.31 -2.48
C ASN A 32 -7.52 4.80 -3.90
N ILE A 33 -6.25 4.73 -4.30
CA ILE A 33 -5.85 4.23 -5.61
C ILE A 33 -5.52 2.75 -5.48
N VAL A 34 -6.34 1.91 -6.08
CA VAL A 34 -6.23 0.44 -6.02
C VAL A 34 -5.95 -0.16 -7.41
N GLU A 35 -5.55 0.71 -8.34
CA GLU A 35 -5.29 0.42 -9.75
C GLU A 35 -3.82 0.77 -10.05
N ALA A 36 -3.13 -0.13 -10.74
CA ALA A 36 -1.76 0.09 -11.21
C ALA A 36 -1.56 -0.62 -12.55
N GLU A 37 -0.58 -0.17 -13.34
CA GLU A 37 -0.25 -0.83 -14.60
C GLU A 37 0.15 -2.29 -14.36
N GLY A 38 -0.56 -3.23 -14.98
CA GLY A 38 -0.39 -4.67 -14.75
C GLY A 38 -1.08 -5.23 -13.49
N PHE A 39 -1.78 -4.42 -12.71
CA PHE A 39 -2.60 -4.86 -11.57
C PHE A 39 -4.09 -4.68 -11.88
N LEU A 40 -4.79 -5.81 -12.03
CA LEU A 40 -6.24 -5.82 -12.24
C LEU A 40 -6.93 -5.65 -10.89
N ASN A 41 -7.60 -4.52 -10.69
CA ASN A 41 -8.53 -4.38 -9.58
C ASN A 41 -9.74 -5.30 -9.80
N ASN A 42 -10.20 -5.97 -8.74
CA ASN A 42 -11.38 -6.81 -8.79
C ASN A 42 -12.32 -6.44 -7.63
N ASP A 43 -13.48 -5.89 -7.97
CA ASP A 43 -14.53 -5.48 -7.03
C ASP A 43 -15.01 -6.58 -6.09
N LYS A 44 -14.84 -7.86 -6.47
CA LYS A 44 -15.19 -9.00 -5.61
C LYS A 44 -14.16 -9.27 -4.53
N ILE A 45 -12.87 -9.07 -4.84
CA ILE A 45 -11.76 -9.44 -3.96
C ILE A 45 -11.42 -8.29 -3.02
N LYS A 46 -11.65 -7.03 -3.45
CA LYS A 46 -11.37 -5.79 -2.69
C LYS A 46 -10.01 -5.87 -2.00
N PRO A 47 -8.92 -5.95 -2.79
CA PRO A 47 -7.59 -6.14 -2.24
C PRO A 47 -7.24 -4.99 -1.29
N SER A 48 -6.67 -5.33 -0.14
CA SER A 48 -6.23 -4.36 0.88
C SER A 48 -4.86 -3.77 0.53
N ILE A 49 -4.78 -3.06 -0.60
CA ILE A 49 -3.55 -2.44 -1.08
C ILE A 49 -3.83 -1.07 -1.67
N ILE A 50 -2.86 -0.15 -1.58
CA ILE A 50 -2.95 1.19 -2.15
C ILE A 50 -1.68 1.44 -2.95
N PHE A 51 -1.86 1.87 -4.20
CA PHE A 51 -0.76 2.20 -5.11
C PHE A 51 -0.63 3.71 -5.24
N LYS A 52 0.50 4.27 -4.83
CA LYS A 52 0.82 5.68 -5.08
C LYS A 52 1.67 5.79 -6.35
N PRO A 53 1.10 6.20 -7.50
CA PRO A 53 1.89 6.37 -8.71
C PRO A 53 2.95 7.46 -8.50
N LYS A 54 4.14 7.23 -9.05
CA LYS A 54 5.17 8.26 -9.11
C LYS A 54 4.66 9.38 -10.02
N ARG A 55 4.58 10.61 -9.52
CA ARG A 55 4.26 11.77 -10.37
C ARG A 55 5.34 11.86 -11.44
N THR A 56 4.97 11.56 -12.69
CA THR A 56 5.85 11.82 -13.82
C THR A 56 6.04 13.33 -13.92
N LYS A 57 7.28 13.75 -14.12
CA LYS A 57 7.65 15.17 -14.26
C LYS A 57 7.47 15.61 -15.70
#